data_AF-F3GKH8-F1
#
_entry.id   AF-F3GKH8-F1
#
_cell.length_a   1.000
_cell.length_b   1.000
_cell.length_c   1.000
_cell.angle_alpha   90.00
_cell.angle_beta   90.00
_cell.angle_gamma   90.00
#
_symmetry.space_group_name_H-M   'P 1'
#
loop_
_entity.id
_entity.type
_entity.pdbx_description
1 polymer ?
#
loop_
_entity_poly.entity_id
_entity_poly.type
_entity_poly.pdbx_seq_one_letter_code
_entity_poly.pdbx_strand_id
1 'polypeptide(L)'
;MAINNGGQQEFGTYLKQLNERLESFQSHLQAASEDHAEDQTTARDLNDQLREQVGGLQSSVQDASDLPSLKRVLDNRLEALLGTMDHYQLKRDAREREVASRLQGLAARVASMEQEALGFRTHLEEQRQKALIDPLTGLPNRAAWGERLEQEMARWQEEKNSLLVCILDLDHFKRINDGYGHLAGDKVLKIVANVLSKR
;
A
#
# COMPACT_ATOMS: atom_id res chain seq x y z
N MET A 1 -32.90 -3.79 -15.80
CA MET A 1 -32.42 -3.64 -14.40
C MET A 1 -31.54 -4.83 -14.05
N ALA A 2 -30.23 -4.77 -14.31
CA ALA A 2 -29.27 -5.82 -13.89
C ALA A 2 -27.82 -5.33 -13.77
N ILE A 3 -27.54 -4.07 -14.13
CA ILE A 3 -26.15 -3.57 -14.29
C ILE A 3 -25.61 -2.94 -12.99
N ASN A 4 -26.44 -2.71 -11.96
CA ASN A 4 -26.02 -2.01 -10.74
C ASN A 4 -25.45 -2.92 -9.63
N ASN A 5 -25.55 -4.24 -9.76
CA ASN A 5 -25.14 -5.17 -8.70
C ASN A 5 -23.63 -5.49 -8.72
N GLY A 6 -22.95 -5.39 -9.87
CA GLY A 6 -21.51 -5.69 -9.98
C GLY A 6 -20.63 -4.69 -9.24
N GLY A 7 -20.87 -3.39 -9.45
CA GLY A 7 -20.09 -2.33 -8.79
C GLY A 7 -20.30 -2.27 -7.27
N GLN A 8 -21.51 -2.59 -6.78
CA GLN A 8 -21.76 -2.69 -5.33
C GLN A 8 -21.06 -3.89 -4.69
N GLN A 9 -20.95 -5.02 -5.40
CA GLN A 9 -20.20 -6.19 -4.92
C GLN A 9 -18.68 -5.98 -4.94
N GLU A 10 -18.14 -5.36 -6.00
CA GLU A 10 -16.72 -5.02 -6.07
C GLU A 10 -16.32 -3.99 -5.01
N PHE A 11 -17.13 -2.96 -4.80
CA PHE A 11 -16.89 -1.96 -3.75
C PHE A 11 -16.99 -2.56 -2.35
N GLY A 12 -17.95 -3.46 -2.11
CA GLY A 12 -18.04 -4.21 -0.85
C GLY A 12 -16.82 -5.10 -0.60
N THR A 13 -16.30 -5.73 -1.66
CA THR A 13 -15.08 -6.56 -1.59
C THR A 13 -13.85 -5.71 -1.30
N TYR A 14 -13.75 -4.54 -1.93
CA TYR A 14 -12.68 -3.57 -1.68
C TYR A 14 -12.69 -3.05 -0.25
N LEU A 15 -13.86 -2.64 0.26
CA LEU A 15 -14.00 -2.19 1.65
C LEU A 15 -13.62 -3.29 2.64
N LYS A 16 -13.99 -4.55 2.36
CA LYS A 16 -13.60 -5.69 3.18
C LYS A 16 -12.08 -5.89 3.19
N GLN A 17 -11.44 -5.87 2.03
CA GLN A 17 -9.97 -5.98 1.92
C GLN A 17 -9.25 -4.79 2.59
N LEU A 18 -9.81 -3.58 2.48
CA LEU A 18 -9.28 -2.39 3.14
C LEU A 18 -9.34 -2.55 4.68
N ASN A 19 -10.47 -3.06 5.18
CA ASN A 19 -10.66 -3.25 6.61
C ASN A 19 -9.72 -4.34 7.16
N GLU A 20 -9.58 -5.46 6.45
CA GLU A 20 -8.61 -6.53 6.79
C GLU A 20 -7.16 -6.00 6.78
N ARG A 21 -6.81 -5.11 5.83
CA ARG A 21 -5.50 -4.44 5.78
C ARG A 21 -5.28 -3.50 6.97
N LEU A 22 -6.28 -2.71 7.34
CA LEU A 22 -6.23 -1.79 8.48
C LEU A 22 -6.06 -2.54 9.81
N GLU A 23 -6.79 -3.63 9.98
CA GLU A 23 -6.72 -4.48 11.17
C GLU A 23 -5.34 -5.16 11.30
N SER A 24 -4.81 -5.68 10.18
CA SER A 24 -3.44 -6.20 10.10
C SER A 24 -2.41 -5.15 10.50
N PHE A 25 -2.52 -3.93 9.98
CA PHE A 25 -1.57 -2.85 10.26
C PHE A 25 -1.61 -2.42 11.72
N GLN A 26 -2.82 -2.27 12.29
CA GLN A 26 -3.01 -1.91 13.69
C GLN A 26 -2.47 -2.99 14.63
N SER A 27 -2.72 -4.27 14.33
CA SER A 27 -2.16 -5.40 15.08
C SER A 27 -0.63 -5.40 15.08
N HIS A 28 -0.01 -5.05 13.95
CA HIS A 28 1.45 -4.96 13.84
C HIS A 28 2.03 -3.80 14.66
N LEU A 29 1.37 -2.63 14.66
CA LEU A 29 1.78 -1.48 15.49
C LEU A 29 1.64 -1.77 16.99
N GLN A 30 0.55 -2.43 17.39
CA GLN A 30 0.31 -2.86 18.77
C GLN A 30 1.44 -3.78 19.25
N ALA A 31 1.75 -4.81 18.47
CA ALA A 31 2.82 -5.75 18.81
C ALA A 31 4.19 -5.06 18.89
N ALA A 32 4.52 -4.16 17.96
CA ALA A 32 5.78 -3.41 18.01
C ALA A 32 5.90 -2.50 19.25
N SER A 33 4.78 -1.95 19.74
CA SER A 33 4.74 -1.16 20.97
C SER A 33 4.92 -2.02 22.23
N GLU A 34 4.28 -3.19 22.27
CA GLU A 34 4.42 -4.16 23.37
C GLU A 34 5.86 -4.70 23.43
N ASP A 35 6.43 -5.03 22.25
CA ASP A 35 7.80 -5.48 22.08
C ASP A 35 8.82 -4.48 22.66
N HIS A 36 8.64 -3.18 22.41
CA HIS A 36 9.52 -2.13 22.94
C HIS A 36 9.43 -1.95 24.46
N ALA A 37 8.24 -2.14 25.05
CA ALA A 37 8.05 -2.08 26.49
C ALA A 37 8.73 -3.27 27.19
N GLU A 38 8.69 -4.44 26.55
CA GLU A 38 9.32 -5.66 27.06
C GLU A 38 10.87 -5.58 26.99
N ASP A 39 11.42 -4.98 25.94
CA ASP A 39 12.87 -4.73 25.81
C ASP A 39 13.39 -3.79 26.91
N GLN A 40 12.68 -2.70 27.18
CA GLN A 40 13.04 -1.78 28.26
C GLN A 40 13.00 -2.46 29.63
N THR A 41 12.04 -3.36 29.84
CA THR A 41 11.90 -4.10 31.09
C THR A 41 13.02 -5.12 31.25
N THR A 42 13.35 -5.87 30.20
CA THR A 42 14.43 -6.86 30.22
C THR A 42 15.81 -6.21 30.43
N ALA A 43 16.05 -5.04 29.81
CA ALA A 43 17.29 -4.29 30.01
C ALA A 43 17.42 -3.72 31.43
N ARG A 44 16.30 -3.33 32.07
CA ARG A 44 16.28 -2.91 33.48
C ARG A 44 16.57 -4.07 34.41
N ASP A 45 15.91 -5.22 34.21
CA ASP A 45 16.11 -6.43 35.02
C ASP A 45 17.57 -6.90 34.98
N LEU A 46 18.21 -6.89 33.80
CA LEU A 46 19.64 -7.15 33.68
C LEU A 46 20.48 -6.16 34.50
N ASN A 47 20.16 -4.86 34.45
CA ASN A 47 20.91 -3.84 35.20
C ASN A 47 20.77 -4.05 36.72
N ASP A 48 19.57 -4.38 37.18
CA ASP A 48 19.27 -4.64 38.59
C ASP A 48 20.00 -5.90 39.09
N GLN A 49 19.99 -6.99 38.31
CA GLN A 49 20.76 -8.21 38.61
C GLN A 49 22.27 -7.95 38.63
N LEU A 50 22.79 -7.16 37.68
CA LEU A 50 24.21 -6.77 37.68
C LEU A 50 24.57 -5.96 38.93
N ARG A 51 23.72 -5.01 39.34
CA ARG A 51 23.92 -4.22 40.56
C ARG A 51 23.90 -5.10 41.82
N GLU A 52 22.98 -6.05 41.90
CA GLU A 52 22.88 -6.98 43.03
C GLU A 52 24.14 -7.86 43.13
N GLN A 53 24.61 -8.41 42.01
CA GLN A 53 25.82 -9.24 41.99
C GLN A 53 27.07 -8.44 42.39
N VAL A 54 27.21 -7.21 41.90
CA VAL A 54 28.33 -6.31 42.26
C VAL A 54 28.25 -5.88 43.73
N GLY A 55 27.06 -5.53 44.23
CA GLY A 55 26.86 -5.18 45.65
C GLY A 55 27.14 -6.35 46.59
N GLY A 56 26.68 -7.55 46.22
CA GLY A 56 26.97 -8.78 46.95
C GLY A 56 28.45 -9.16 46.92
N LEU A 57 29.16 -8.89 45.81
CA LEU A 57 30.62 -9.03 45.71
C LEU A 57 31.33 -8.14 46.73
N GLN A 58 30.93 -6.87 46.81
CA GLN A 58 31.54 -5.92 47.74
C GLN A 58 31.38 -6.35 49.21
N SER A 59 30.19 -6.81 49.61
CA SER A 59 29.97 -7.36 50.96
C SER A 59 30.80 -8.62 51.20
N SER A 60 30.81 -9.55 50.24
CA SER A 60 31.55 -10.82 50.37
C SER A 60 33.06 -10.60 50.51
N VAL A 61 33.60 -9.55 49.88
CA VAL A 61 35.00 -9.15 49.99
C VAL A 61 35.31 -8.54 51.35
N GLN A 62 34.38 -7.82 51.96
CA GLN A 62 34.54 -7.22 53.30
C GLN A 62 34.42 -8.25 54.43
N ASP A 63 33.58 -9.27 54.26
CA ASP A 63 33.28 -10.29 55.29
C ASP A 63 34.22 -11.51 55.24
N ALA A 64 35.08 -11.62 54.21
CA ALA A 64 35.93 -12.80 54.02
C ALA A 64 37.11 -12.83 55.01
N SER A 65 37.11 -13.84 55.87
CA SER A 65 38.19 -14.13 56.82
C SER A 65 39.30 -15.02 56.25
N ASP A 66 39.10 -15.67 55.10
CA ASP A 66 40.08 -16.56 54.47
C ASP A 66 40.04 -16.50 52.93
N LEU A 67 41.21 -16.56 52.30
CA LEU A 67 41.40 -16.48 50.84
C LEU A 67 40.69 -17.61 50.06
N PRO A 68 40.68 -18.89 50.53
CA PRO A 68 39.92 -19.96 49.88
C PRO A 68 38.42 -19.70 49.81
N SER A 69 37.80 -19.19 50.87
CA SER A 69 36.37 -18.85 50.89
C SER A 69 36.04 -17.68 49.97
N LEU A 70 36.90 -16.65 49.93
CA LEU A 70 36.73 -15.54 48.99
C LEU A 70 36.75 -16.01 47.53
N LYS A 71 37.72 -16.86 47.17
CA LYS A 71 37.83 -17.42 45.81
C LYS A 71 36.55 -18.17 45.41
N ARG A 72 36.00 -18.98 46.31
CA ARG A 72 34.77 -19.76 46.08
C ARG A 72 33.56 -18.86 45.83
N VAL A 73 33.45 -17.75 46.56
CA VAL A 73 32.36 -16.79 46.37
C VAL A 73 32.51 -16.01 45.07
N LEU A 74 33.75 -15.61 44.72
CA LEU A 74 34.06 -14.96 43.45
C LEU A 74 33.73 -15.87 42.26
N ASP A 75 34.17 -17.13 42.30
CA ASP A 75 33.92 -18.11 41.23
C ASP A 75 32.42 -18.32 41.02
N ASN A 76 31.65 -18.55 42.10
CA ASN A 76 30.19 -18.74 42.02
C ASN A 76 29.45 -17.50 41.47
N ARG A 77 29.90 -16.28 41.82
CA ARG A 77 29.26 -15.04 41.35
C ARG A 77 29.62 -14.70 39.90
N LEU A 78 30.87 -14.96 39.49
CA LEU A 78 31.29 -14.83 38.09
C LEU A 78 30.53 -15.82 37.21
N GLU A 79 30.33 -17.05 37.68
CA GLU A 79 29.52 -18.05 36.98
C GLU A 79 28.06 -17.62 36.84
N ALA A 80 27.47 -17.03 37.90
CA ALA A 80 26.13 -16.46 37.84
C ALA A 80 26.04 -15.29 36.83
N LEU A 81 27.02 -14.38 36.83
CA LEU A 81 27.08 -13.26 35.89
C LEU A 81 27.19 -13.73 34.44
N LEU A 82 28.09 -14.68 34.16
CA LEU A 82 28.25 -15.28 32.84
C LEU A 82 26.94 -15.94 32.38
N GLY A 83 26.26 -16.68 33.27
CA GLY A 83 24.96 -17.30 32.97
C GLY A 83 23.86 -16.29 32.65
N THR A 84 23.76 -15.18 33.41
CA THR A 84 22.78 -14.11 33.12
C THR A 84 23.05 -13.43 31.78
N MET A 85 24.33 -13.20 31.46
CA MET A 85 24.74 -12.53 30.23
C MET A 85 24.52 -13.42 29.00
N ASP A 86 24.82 -14.72 29.09
CA ASP A 86 24.53 -15.71 28.04
C ASP A 86 23.02 -15.82 27.78
N HIS A 87 22.21 -15.86 28.84
CA HIS A 87 20.74 -15.90 28.70
C HIS A 87 20.19 -14.65 27.99
N TYR A 88 20.70 -13.46 28.36
CA TYR A 88 20.31 -12.22 27.71
C TYR A 88 20.74 -12.17 26.24
N GLN A 89 21.97 -12.60 25.92
CA GLN A 89 22.44 -12.65 24.53
C GLN A 89 21.59 -13.59 23.66
N LEU A 90 21.28 -14.79 24.16
CA LEU A 90 20.43 -15.75 23.45
C LEU A 90 19.03 -15.18 23.18
N LYS A 91 18.43 -14.51 24.17
CA LYS A 91 17.11 -13.87 24.02
C LYS A 91 17.16 -12.73 23.01
N ARG A 92 18.21 -11.90 23.06
CA ARG A 92 18.43 -10.80 22.11
C ARG A 92 18.61 -11.31 20.68
N ASP A 93 19.44 -12.33 20.46
CA ASP A 93 19.68 -12.90 19.15
C ASP A 93 18.43 -13.55 18.54
N ALA A 94 17.65 -14.26 19.36
CA ALA A 94 16.38 -14.83 18.94
C ALA A 94 15.41 -13.72 18.50
N ARG A 95 15.37 -12.62 19.24
CA ARG A 95 14.52 -11.47 18.95
C ARG A 95 14.94 -10.70 17.71
N GLU A 96 16.24 -10.46 17.53
CA GLU A 96 16.76 -9.82 16.32
C GLU A 96 16.38 -10.63 15.07
N ARG A 97 16.41 -11.97 15.14
CA ARG A 97 15.95 -12.85 14.06
C ARG A 97 14.44 -12.76 13.81
N GLU A 98 13.65 -12.70 14.88
CA GLU A 98 12.19 -12.56 14.77
C GLU A 98 11.81 -11.22 14.10
N VAL A 99 12.41 -10.12 14.55
CA VAL A 99 12.20 -8.79 13.97
C VAL A 99 12.62 -8.78 12.50
N ALA A 100 13.78 -9.35 12.16
CA ALA A 100 14.24 -9.45 10.78
C ALA A 100 13.25 -10.23 9.90
N SER A 101 12.74 -11.37 10.39
CA SER A 101 11.74 -12.17 9.68
C SER A 101 10.44 -11.39 9.46
N ARG A 102 9.99 -10.65 10.48
CA ARG A 102 8.76 -9.84 10.41
C ARG A 102 8.90 -8.66 9.44
N LEU A 103 10.04 -7.98 9.45
CA LEU A 103 10.36 -6.91 8.50
C LEU A 103 10.42 -7.43 7.06
N GLN A 104 11.00 -8.62 6.85
CA GLN A 104 11.02 -9.25 5.54
C GLN A 104 9.61 -9.61 5.05
N GLY A 105 8.74 -10.12 5.93
CA GLY A 105 7.34 -10.39 5.62
C GLY A 105 6.56 -9.12 5.25
N LEU A 106 6.78 -8.02 5.99
CA LEU A 106 6.20 -6.71 5.69
C LEU A 106 6.68 -6.18 4.33
N ALA A 107 7.98 -6.23 4.06
CA ALA A 107 8.54 -5.78 2.79
C ALA A 107 7.95 -6.56 1.61
N ALA A 108 7.82 -7.88 1.73
CA ALA A 108 7.18 -8.71 0.70
C ALA A 108 5.69 -8.34 0.49
N ARG A 109 4.97 -8.03 1.58
CA ARG A 109 3.56 -7.61 1.51
C ARG A 109 3.41 -6.26 0.81
N VAL A 110 4.26 -5.29 1.13
CA VAL A 110 4.27 -3.97 0.48
C VAL A 110 4.57 -4.10 -1.01
N ALA A 111 5.59 -4.89 -1.39
CA ALA A 111 5.91 -5.12 -2.80
C ALA A 111 4.75 -5.74 -3.58
N SER A 112 4.04 -6.72 -2.99
CA SER A 112 2.84 -7.30 -3.59
C SER A 112 1.71 -6.28 -3.75
N MET A 113 1.53 -5.40 -2.75
CA MET A 113 0.51 -4.34 -2.81
C MET A 113 0.81 -3.30 -3.89
N GLU A 114 2.08 -2.92 -4.07
CA GLU A 114 2.48 -2.01 -5.13
C GLU A 114 2.20 -2.61 -6.52
N GLN A 115 2.51 -3.90 -6.69
CA GLN A 115 2.23 -4.60 -7.94
C GLN A 115 0.73 -4.68 -8.24
N GLU A 116 -0.09 -5.00 -7.24
CA GLU A 116 -1.56 -4.98 -7.38
C GLU A 116 -2.08 -3.58 -7.74
N ALA A 117 -1.59 -2.54 -7.06
CA ALA A 117 -2.00 -1.16 -7.30
C ALA A 117 -1.67 -0.70 -8.73
N LEU A 118 -0.50 -1.08 -9.26
CA LEU A 118 -0.12 -0.84 -10.65
C LEU A 118 -1.05 -1.59 -11.63
N GLY A 119 -1.41 -2.84 -11.31
CA GLY A 119 -2.38 -3.61 -12.09
C GLY A 119 -3.75 -2.93 -12.14
N PHE A 120 -4.27 -2.51 -10.98
CA PHE A 120 -5.53 -1.78 -10.89
C PHE A 120 -5.51 -0.47 -11.66
N ARG A 121 -4.43 0.32 -11.56
CA ARG A 121 -4.30 1.57 -12.32
C ARG A 121 -4.34 1.34 -13.82
N THR A 122 -3.62 0.33 -14.31
CA THR A 122 -3.61 -0.03 -15.73
C THR A 122 -5.01 -0.44 -16.18
N HIS A 123 -5.67 -1.31 -15.42
CA HIS A 123 -7.02 -1.76 -15.75
C HIS A 123 -8.05 -0.62 -15.74
N LEU A 124 -7.96 0.27 -14.76
CA LEU A 124 -8.83 1.43 -14.67
C LEU A 124 -8.61 2.37 -15.86
N GLU A 125 -7.37 2.61 -16.27
CA GLU A 125 -7.07 3.43 -17.45
C GLU A 125 -7.58 2.78 -18.73
N GLU A 126 -7.44 1.47 -18.91
CA GLU A 126 -8.01 0.75 -20.05
C GLU A 126 -9.55 0.85 -20.09
N GLN A 127 -10.21 0.69 -18.95
CA GLN A 127 -11.66 0.85 -18.85
C GLN A 127 -12.08 2.29 -19.13
N ARG A 128 -11.32 3.26 -18.62
CA ARG A 128 -11.52 4.69 -18.87
C ARG A 128 -11.41 5.00 -20.35
N GLN A 129 -10.36 4.54 -21.03
CA GLN A 129 -10.19 4.72 -22.47
C GLN A 129 -11.33 4.12 -23.28
N LYS A 130 -11.81 2.93 -22.90
CA LYS A 130 -13.00 2.31 -23.54
C LYS A 130 -14.27 3.14 -23.30
N ALA A 131 -14.42 3.72 -22.12
CA ALA A 131 -15.56 4.57 -21.77
C ALA A 131 -15.52 5.96 -22.46
N LEU A 132 -14.38 6.37 -23.02
CA LEU A 132 -14.20 7.63 -23.74
C LEU A 132 -14.54 7.54 -25.23
N ILE A 133 -14.80 6.33 -25.75
CA ILE A 133 -15.13 6.11 -27.17
C ILE A 133 -16.62 5.80 -27.31
N ASP A 134 -17.26 6.43 -28.30
CA ASP A 134 -18.62 6.10 -28.69
C ASP A 134 -18.63 4.74 -29.42
N PRO A 135 -19.38 3.73 -28.95
CA PRO A 135 -19.32 2.37 -29.50
C PRO A 135 -19.94 2.26 -30.90
N LEU A 136 -20.80 3.20 -31.30
CA LEU A 136 -21.45 3.18 -32.61
C LEU A 136 -20.52 3.71 -33.69
N THR A 137 -19.85 4.83 -33.43
CA THR A 137 -19.03 5.58 -34.40
C THR A 137 -17.53 5.34 -34.27
N GLY A 138 -17.07 4.88 -33.10
CA GLY A 138 -15.64 4.74 -32.78
C GLY A 138 -14.91 6.05 -32.53
N LEU A 139 -15.63 7.19 -32.49
CA LEU A 139 -15.07 8.51 -32.21
C LEU A 139 -15.05 8.81 -30.71
N PRO A 140 -14.22 9.78 -30.26
CA PRO A 140 -14.29 10.30 -28.88
C PRO A 140 -15.70 10.78 -28.56
N ASN A 141 -16.25 10.33 -27.44
CA ASN A 141 -17.58 10.73 -27.00
C ASN A 141 -17.55 12.11 -26.30
N ARG A 142 -18.70 12.56 -25.81
CA ARG A 142 -18.83 13.86 -25.15
C ARG A 142 -17.92 14.03 -23.92
N ALA A 143 -17.69 12.96 -23.15
CA ALA A 143 -16.79 13.01 -22.00
C ALA A 143 -15.35 13.22 -22.44
N ALA A 144 -14.91 12.48 -23.48
CA ALA A 144 -13.58 12.65 -24.07
C ALA A 144 -13.36 14.04 -24.67
N TRP A 145 -14.38 14.59 -25.31
CA TRP A 145 -14.34 15.97 -25.82
C TRP A 145 -14.14 16.98 -24.69
N GLY A 146 -14.85 16.84 -23.57
CA GLY A 146 -14.72 17.73 -22.41
C GLY A 146 -13.30 17.71 -21.84
N GLU A 147 -12.75 16.52 -21.59
CA GLU A 147 -11.38 16.38 -21.09
C GLU A 147 -10.35 16.97 -22.05
N ARG A 148 -10.53 16.75 -23.36
CA ARG A 148 -9.61 17.30 -24.35
C ARG A 148 -9.71 18.81 -24.43
N LEU A 149 -10.91 19.38 -24.34
CA LEU A 149 -11.11 20.82 -24.37
C LEU A 149 -10.44 21.51 -23.18
N GLU A 150 -10.58 20.96 -21.96
CA GLU A 150 -9.90 21.50 -20.78
C GLU A 150 -8.37 21.51 -20.94
N GLN A 151 -7.79 20.42 -21.48
CA GLN A 151 -6.35 20.33 -21.75
C GLN A 151 -5.88 21.34 -22.80
N GLU A 152 -6.63 21.52 -23.89
CA GLU A 152 -6.27 22.49 -24.93
C GLU A 152 -6.49 23.94 -24.45
N MET A 153 -7.48 24.19 -23.59
CA MET A 153 -7.68 25.49 -22.95
C MET A 153 -6.52 25.85 -22.03
N ALA A 154 -6.03 24.91 -21.22
CA ALA A 154 -4.86 25.13 -20.36
C ALA A 154 -3.62 25.47 -21.20
N ARG A 155 -3.35 24.69 -22.26
CA ARG A 155 -2.24 24.95 -23.19
C ARG A 155 -2.38 26.29 -23.91
N TRP A 156 -3.59 26.65 -24.31
CA TRP A 156 -3.87 27.95 -24.92
C TRP A 156 -3.54 29.12 -23.97
N GLN A 157 -3.87 28.99 -22.69
CA GLN A 157 -3.56 30.00 -21.67
C GLN A 157 -2.05 30.19 -21.46
N GLU A 158 -1.28 29.11 -21.54
CA GLU A 158 0.18 29.14 -21.37
C GLU A 158 0.92 29.63 -22.62
N GLU A 159 0.59 29.10 -23.79
CA GLU A 159 1.36 29.32 -25.04
C GLU A 159 0.85 30.50 -25.88
N LYS A 160 -0.35 31.05 -25.59
CA LYS A 160 -1.02 32.12 -26.37
C LYS A 160 -1.16 31.84 -27.87
N ASN A 161 -1.22 30.56 -28.26
CA ASN A 161 -1.50 30.14 -29.63
C ASN A 161 -2.98 30.36 -30.00
N SER A 162 -3.39 30.07 -31.25
CA SER A 162 -4.81 30.16 -31.66
C SER A 162 -5.51 28.81 -31.50
N LEU A 163 -6.68 28.79 -30.85
CA LEU A 163 -7.54 27.60 -30.72
C LEU A 163 -8.74 27.71 -31.67
N LEU A 164 -8.98 26.67 -32.48
CA LEU A 164 -10.11 26.58 -33.40
C LEU A 164 -11.03 25.42 -32.99
N VAL A 165 -12.34 25.69 -32.92
CA VAL A 165 -13.37 24.69 -32.62
C VAL A 165 -14.34 24.64 -33.80
N CYS A 166 -14.63 23.43 -34.27
CA CYS A 166 -15.61 23.18 -35.33
C CYS A 166 -16.75 22.32 -34.80
N ILE A 167 -17.98 22.68 -35.13
CA ILE A 167 -19.18 21.92 -34.81
C ILE A 167 -19.83 21.52 -36.13
N LEU A 168 -20.13 20.24 -36.28
CA LEU A 168 -20.75 19.68 -37.48
C LEU A 168 -22.07 19.01 -37.08
N ASP A 169 -23.09 19.19 -37.90
CA ASP A 169 -24.38 18.51 -37.76
C ASP A 169 -24.74 17.80 -39.08
N LEU A 170 -25.50 16.71 -39.00
CA LEU A 170 -25.94 15.96 -40.18
C LEU A 170 -27.30 16.45 -40.65
N ASP A 171 -27.30 17.17 -41.77
CA ASP A 171 -28.52 17.71 -42.36
C ASP A 171 -29.55 16.62 -42.64
N HIS A 172 -30.79 16.88 -42.23
CA HIS A 172 -31.95 16.01 -42.48
C HIS A 172 -31.80 14.56 -41.99
N PHE A 173 -30.92 14.27 -41.02
CA PHE A 173 -30.69 12.91 -40.51
C PHE A 173 -31.97 12.20 -40.05
N LYS A 174 -32.91 12.96 -39.46
CA LYS A 174 -34.23 12.43 -39.06
C LYS A 174 -35.03 11.85 -40.25
N ARG A 175 -34.99 12.48 -41.43
CA ARG A 175 -35.68 11.96 -42.64
C ARG A 175 -35.10 10.64 -43.11
N ILE A 176 -33.79 10.41 -42.88
CA ILE A 176 -33.14 9.14 -43.20
C ILE A 176 -33.63 8.05 -42.24
N ASN A 177 -33.70 8.34 -40.95
CA ASN A 177 -34.24 7.41 -39.95
C ASN A 177 -35.71 7.09 -40.22
N ASP A 178 -36.53 8.09 -40.50
CA ASP A 178 -37.96 7.93 -40.74
C ASP A 178 -38.24 7.17 -42.07
N GLY A 179 -37.38 7.35 -43.08
CA GLY A 179 -37.55 6.73 -44.40
C GLY A 179 -36.93 5.34 -44.56
N TYR A 180 -35.81 5.05 -43.88
CA TYR A 180 -35.02 3.82 -44.06
C TYR A 180 -34.79 3.04 -42.76
N GLY A 181 -35.31 3.54 -41.63
CA GLY A 181 -35.16 2.93 -40.31
C GLY A 181 -33.83 3.28 -39.61
N HIS A 182 -33.80 3.12 -38.29
CA HIS A 182 -32.64 3.46 -37.45
C HIS A 182 -31.36 2.73 -37.83
N LEU A 183 -31.45 1.47 -38.28
CA LEU A 183 -30.28 0.70 -38.74
C LEU A 183 -29.60 1.33 -39.96
N ALA A 184 -30.35 2.02 -40.82
CA ALA A 184 -29.78 2.77 -41.93
C ALA A 184 -29.10 4.06 -41.45
N GLY A 185 -29.70 4.75 -40.47
CA GLY A 185 -29.08 5.90 -39.80
C GLY A 185 -27.75 5.55 -39.12
N ASP A 186 -27.70 4.42 -38.41
CA ASP A 186 -26.47 3.91 -37.78
C ASP A 186 -25.33 3.67 -38.79
N LYS A 187 -25.67 3.17 -39.98
CA LYS A 187 -24.70 2.99 -41.08
C LYS A 187 -24.18 4.35 -41.58
N VAL A 188 -25.06 5.34 -41.74
CA VAL A 188 -24.67 6.69 -42.13
C VAL A 188 -23.73 7.29 -41.09
N LEU A 189 -24.05 7.19 -39.80
CA LEU A 189 -23.19 7.66 -38.71
C LEU A 189 -21.80 7.02 -38.75
N LYS A 190 -21.72 5.70 -38.94
CA LYS A 190 -20.44 4.98 -39.10
C LYS A 190 -19.61 5.46 -40.29
N ILE A 191 -20.25 5.71 -41.43
CA ILE A 191 -19.56 6.18 -42.63
C ILE A 191 -18.99 7.58 -42.40
N VAL A 192 -19.80 8.50 -41.86
CA VAL A 192 -19.36 9.87 -41.55
C VAL A 192 -18.21 9.84 -40.55
N ALA A 193 -18.34 9.04 -39.49
CA ALA A 193 -17.29 8.89 -38.49
C ALA A 193 -15.96 8.40 -39.08
N ASN A 194 -16.00 7.43 -39.99
CA ASN A 194 -14.81 6.95 -40.71
C ASN A 194 -14.18 7.99 -41.63
N VAL A 195 -14.96 8.92 -42.18
CA VAL A 195 -14.42 10.04 -42.96
C VAL A 195 -13.73 11.04 -42.05
N LEU A 196 -14.29 11.31 -40.86
CA LEU A 196 -13.71 12.23 -39.89
C LEU A 196 -12.46 11.69 -39.20
N SER A 197 -12.36 10.36 -39.01
CA SER A 197 -11.19 9.72 -38.37
C SER A 197 -9.98 9.58 -39.29
N LYS A 198 -10.17 9.64 -40.62
CA LYS A 198 -9.07 9.63 -41.61
C LYS A 198 -8.42 11.01 -41.72
N ARG A 199 -7.59 11.38 -40.76
CA ARG A 199 -6.61 12.47 -40.88
C ARG A 199 -5.34 12.13 -40.14
#